data_AF-A0A436R0D5-F1
#
_entry.id   AF-A0A436R0D5-F1
#
_cell.length_a   1.000
_cell.length_b   1.000
_cell.length_c   1.000
_cell.angle_alpha   90.00
_cell.angle_beta   90.00
_cell.angle_gamma   90.00
#
_symmetry.space_group_name_H-M   'P 1'
#
loop_
_entity.id
_entity.type
_entity.pdbx_description
1 polymer ?
#
loop_
_entity_poly.entity_id
_entity_poly.type
_entity_poly.pdbx_seq_one_letter_code
_entity_poly.pdbx_strand_id
1 'polypeptide(L)'
;RQWCERALGEGGDVTSKLFAIRAAGLLQDLKPADAAACLSGLLIGGEIASARRRYGAGEAPVVLVASGALATLYGAALGFAGLAFRTVDADEAVRAGLVEAARENGMIGGA
;
A
#
# COMPACT_ATOMS: atom_id res chain seq x y z
N ARG A 1 -10.16 4.38 -6.12
CA ARG A 1 -9.49 4.73 -7.40
C ARG A 1 -9.17 6.22 -7.47
N GLN A 2 -10.16 7.11 -7.68
CA GLN A 2 -9.92 8.55 -7.90
C GLN A 2 -8.99 9.24 -6.89
N TRP A 3 -9.20 9.03 -5.58
CA TRP A 3 -8.36 9.64 -4.53
C TRP A 3 -6.91 9.12 -4.52
N CYS A 4 -6.72 7.85 -4.91
CA CYS A 4 -5.40 7.26 -5.07
C CYS A 4 -4.68 7.86 -6.27
N GLU A 5 -5.34 7.92 -7.44
CA GLU A 5 -4.80 8.54 -8.65
C GLU A 5 -4.45 10.01 -8.42
N ARG A 6 -5.30 10.73 -7.67
CA ARG A 6 -5.03 12.12 -7.30
C ARG A 6 -3.77 12.26 -6.45
N ALA A 7 -3.61 11.44 -5.41
CA ALA A 7 -2.40 11.45 -4.59
C ALA A 7 -1.14 11.09 -5.40
N LEU A 8 -1.26 10.12 -6.32
CA LEU A 8 -0.17 9.75 -7.23
C LEU A 8 0.23 10.91 -8.14
N GLY A 9 -0.75 11.62 -8.72
CA GLY A 9 -0.51 12.76 -9.62
C GLY A 9 0.03 14.01 -8.92
N GLU A 10 -0.32 14.23 -7.66
CA GLU A 10 0.12 15.39 -6.86
C GLU A 10 1.41 15.12 -6.08
N GLY A 11 2.17 14.07 -6.42
CA GLY A 11 3.41 13.74 -5.73
C GLY A 11 3.19 13.45 -4.23
N GLY A 12 2.07 12.85 -3.86
CA GLY A 12 1.78 12.45 -2.49
C GLY A 12 1.64 13.61 -1.50
N ASP A 13 1.37 14.84 -1.94
CA ASP A 13 0.85 15.86 -1.04
C ASP A 13 -0.61 15.55 -0.69
N VAL A 14 -0.80 14.97 0.49
CA VAL A 14 -2.12 14.55 1.00
C VAL A 14 -2.74 15.58 1.93
N THR A 15 -1.97 16.55 2.44
CA THR A 15 -2.39 17.39 3.57
C THR A 15 -3.60 18.26 3.25
N SER A 16 -3.57 18.95 2.10
CA SER A 16 -4.70 19.75 1.61
C SER A 16 -5.95 18.90 1.30
N LYS A 17 -5.77 17.62 0.99
CA LYS A 17 -6.85 16.68 0.61
C LYS A 17 -7.55 16.05 1.79
N LEU A 18 -6.85 15.83 2.89
CA LEU A 18 -7.44 15.32 4.13
C LEU A 18 -8.59 16.22 4.60
N PHE A 19 -8.40 17.54 4.56
CA PHE A 19 -9.45 18.48 4.92
C PHE A 19 -10.60 18.49 3.92
N ALA A 20 -10.34 18.27 2.62
CA ALA A 20 -11.38 18.18 1.61
C ALA A 20 -12.35 17.01 1.86
N ILE A 21 -11.86 15.86 2.34
CA ILE A 21 -12.71 14.72 2.72
C ILE A 21 -13.64 15.11 3.89
N ARG A 22 -13.09 15.79 4.90
CA ARG A 22 -13.87 16.29 6.04
C ARG A 22 -14.95 17.31 5.59
N ALA A 23 -14.57 18.24 4.72
CA ALA A 23 -15.46 19.25 4.18
C ALA A 23 -16.58 18.63 3.33
N ALA A 24 -16.28 17.62 2.52
CA ALA A 24 -17.29 16.87 1.77
C ALA A 24 -18.32 16.20 2.69
N GLY A 25 -17.90 15.69 3.86
CA GLY A 25 -18.82 15.17 4.87
C GLY A 25 -19.75 16.22 5.49
N LEU A 26 -19.35 17.49 5.53
CA LEU A 26 -20.20 18.59 6.04
C LEU A 26 -21.12 19.17 4.98
N LEU A 27 -20.58 19.35 3.78
CA LEU A 27 -21.20 20.20 2.77
C LEU A 27 -21.86 19.41 1.65
N GLN A 28 -21.52 18.13 1.48
CA GLN A 28 -21.90 17.31 0.32
C GLN A 28 -22.48 15.95 0.73
N ASP A 29 -22.84 15.77 2.00
CA ASP A 29 -23.40 14.52 2.55
C ASP A 29 -22.57 13.26 2.22
N LEU A 30 -21.23 13.39 2.23
CA LEU A 30 -20.34 12.26 2.01
C LEU A 30 -20.49 11.25 3.16
N LYS A 31 -20.98 10.06 2.86
CA LYS A 31 -21.24 9.01 3.86
C LYS A 31 -19.95 8.56 4.53
N PRO A 32 -19.99 8.11 5.80
CA PRO A 32 -18.79 7.69 6.52
C PRO A 32 -17.98 6.57 5.82
N ALA A 33 -18.65 5.58 5.22
CA ALA A 33 -17.99 4.50 4.49
C ALA A 33 -17.25 5.03 3.24
N ASP A 34 -17.87 5.96 2.51
CA ASP A 34 -17.26 6.58 1.34
C ASP A 34 -16.09 7.48 1.75
N ALA A 35 -16.22 8.24 2.84
CA ALA A 35 -15.13 9.04 3.41
C ALA A 35 -13.93 8.16 3.81
N ALA A 36 -14.18 7.00 4.43
CA ALA A 36 -13.14 6.03 4.77
C ALA A 36 -12.45 5.47 3.51
N ALA A 37 -13.20 5.13 2.47
CA ALA A 37 -12.64 4.67 1.20
C ALA A 37 -11.83 5.77 0.48
N CYS A 38 -12.30 7.03 0.53
CA CYS A 38 -11.58 8.19 0.01
C CYS A 38 -10.26 8.39 0.75
N LEU A 39 -10.29 8.34 2.08
CA LEU A 39 -9.11 8.48 2.93
C LEU A 39 -8.11 7.36 2.69
N SER A 40 -8.56 6.10 2.65
CA SER A 40 -7.71 4.95 2.36
C SER A 40 -7.01 5.08 1.00
N GLY A 41 -7.76 5.44 -0.05
CA GLY A 41 -7.19 5.66 -1.38
C GLY A 41 -6.17 6.81 -1.39
N LEU A 42 -6.49 7.94 -0.74
CA LEU A 42 -5.59 9.09 -0.64
C LEU A 42 -4.26 8.72 0.04
N LEU A 43 -4.32 8.01 1.16
CA LEU A 43 -3.13 7.64 1.93
C LEU A 43 -2.26 6.62 1.20
N ILE A 44 -2.85 5.55 0.64
CA ILE A 44 -2.10 4.53 -0.10
C ILE A 44 -1.43 5.15 -1.34
N GLY A 45 -2.17 5.96 -2.12
CA GLY A 45 -1.60 6.65 -3.27
C GLY A 45 -0.49 7.62 -2.89
N GLY A 46 -0.65 8.33 -1.77
CA GLY A 46 0.37 9.24 -1.25
C GLY A 46 1.64 8.52 -0.80
N GLU A 47 1.49 7.38 -0.14
CA GLU A 47 2.60 6.52 0.27
C GLU A 47 3.40 6.04 -0.94
N ILE A 48 2.74 5.49 -1.96
CA ILE A 48 3.40 5.01 -3.19
C ILE A 48 4.10 6.16 -3.93
N ALA A 49 3.44 7.32 -4.05
CA ALA A 49 4.04 8.50 -4.67
C ALA A 49 5.30 8.96 -3.93
N SER A 50 5.26 8.95 -2.59
CA SER A 50 6.39 9.28 -1.72
C SER A 50 7.53 8.28 -1.87
N ALA A 51 7.22 6.98 -1.80
CA ALA A 51 8.19 5.90 -1.96
C ALA A 51 8.90 5.97 -3.31
N ARG A 52 8.14 6.16 -4.40
CA ARG A 52 8.70 6.31 -5.75
C ARG A 52 9.68 7.48 -5.86
N ARG A 53 9.41 8.62 -5.19
CA ARG A 53 10.36 9.74 -5.17
C ARG A 53 11.60 9.44 -4.33
N ARG A 54 11.42 8.78 -3.19
CA ARG A 54 12.50 8.52 -2.24
C ARG A 54 13.48 7.44 -2.72
N TYR A 55 12.95 6.38 -3.34
CA TYR A 55 13.72 5.20 -3.71
C TYR A 55 13.97 5.09 -5.23
N GLY A 56 13.29 5.91 -6.04
CA GLY A 56 13.29 5.77 -7.50
C GLY A 56 12.41 4.59 -7.96
N ALA A 57 12.25 4.47 -9.28
CA ALA A 57 11.73 3.25 -9.89
C ALA A 57 12.93 2.44 -10.38
N GLY A 58 13.25 1.34 -9.68
CA GLY A 58 14.24 0.39 -10.16
C GLY A 58 13.71 -0.39 -11.37
N GLU A 59 14.60 -1.13 -12.04
CA GLU A 59 14.22 -2.02 -13.15
C GLU A 59 13.45 -3.26 -12.66
N ALA A 60 13.65 -3.64 -11.40
CA ALA A 60 12.98 -4.78 -10.79
C ALA A 60 11.53 -4.44 -10.38
N PRO A 61 10.57 -5.37 -10.57
CA PRO A 61 9.22 -5.23 -10.05
C PRO A 61 9.20 -5.09 -8.52
N VAL A 62 8.25 -4.31 -8.01
CA VAL A 62 7.98 -4.20 -6.58
C VAL A 62 7.56 -5.57 -6.03
N VAL A 63 8.12 -5.97 -4.88
CA VAL A 63 7.66 -7.15 -4.16
C VAL A 63 6.65 -6.69 -3.12
N LEU A 64 5.36 -6.94 -3.39
CA LEU A 64 4.28 -6.64 -2.46
C LEU A 64 4.12 -7.81 -1.48
N VAL A 65 4.73 -7.70 -0.31
CA VAL A 65 4.52 -8.66 0.79
C VAL A 65 3.28 -8.24 1.57
N ALA A 66 2.15 -8.89 1.29
CA ALA A 66 0.87 -8.55 1.91
C ALA A 66 -0.13 -9.70 1.79
N SER A 67 -1.11 -9.72 2.69
CA SER A 67 -2.22 -10.69 2.67
C SER A 67 -3.58 -10.00 2.77
N GLY A 68 -4.63 -10.72 2.37
CA GLY A 68 -6.02 -10.28 2.49
C GLY A 68 -6.35 -8.98 1.75
N ALA A 69 -7.20 -8.15 2.36
CA ALA A 69 -7.71 -6.94 1.73
C ALA A 69 -6.62 -5.92 1.37
N LEU A 70 -5.55 -5.83 2.16
CA LEU A 70 -4.44 -4.91 1.89
C LEU A 70 -3.65 -5.30 0.65
N ALA A 71 -3.45 -6.60 0.40
CA ALA A 71 -2.81 -7.07 -0.83
C ALA A 71 -3.58 -6.59 -2.08
N THR A 72 -4.92 -6.67 -2.05
CA THR A 72 -5.77 -6.18 -3.12
C THR A 72 -5.69 -4.66 -3.27
N LEU A 73 -5.74 -3.91 -2.15
CA LEU A 73 -5.74 -2.45 -2.18
C LEU A 73 -4.40 -1.88 -2.66
N TYR A 74 -3.28 -2.37 -2.14
CA TYR A 74 -1.95 -1.95 -2.58
C TYR A 74 -1.64 -2.43 -3.99
N GLY A 75 -2.04 -3.66 -4.37
CA GLY A 75 -1.89 -4.15 -5.74
C GLY A 75 -2.61 -3.27 -6.76
N ALA A 76 -3.85 -2.87 -6.46
CA ALA A 76 -4.59 -1.92 -7.30
C ALA A 76 -3.89 -0.55 -7.39
N ALA A 77 -3.39 -0.03 -6.28
CA ALA A 77 -2.71 1.26 -6.22
C ALA A 77 -1.36 1.26 -6.96
N LEU A 78 -0.57 0.18 -6.85
CA LEU A 78 0.65 -0.03 -7.64
C LEU A 78 0.33 -0.09 -9.14
N GLY A 79 -0.77 -0.75 -9.51
CA GLY A 79 -1.29 -0.75 -10.88
C GLY A 79 -1.63 0.66 -11.38
N PHE A 80 -2.33 1.47 -10.58
CA PHE A 80 -2.61 2.88 -10.92
C PHE A 80 -1.35 3.73 -11.04
N ALA A 81 -0.29 3.39 -10.30
CA ALA A 81 1.01 4.05 -10.38
C ALA A 81 1.86 3.60 -11.59
N GLY A 82 1.41 2.60 -12.35
CA GLY A 82 2.15 2.01 -13.47
C GLY A 82 3.38 1.21 -13.03
N LEU A 83 3.41 0.73 -11.79
CA LEU A 83 4.53 -0.04 -11.25
C LEU A 83 4.27 -1.54 -11.44
N ALA A 84 5.20 -2.23 -12.09
CA ALA A 84 5.20 -3.69 -12.11
C ALA A 84 5.39 -4.21 -10.69
N PHE A 85 4.62 -5.23 -10.30
CA PHE A 85 4.76 -5.85 -8.99
C PHE A 85 4.44 -7.34 -9.02
N ARG A 86 4.97 -8.06 -8.03
CA ARG A 86 4.55 -9.43 -7.70
C ARG A 86 4.15 -9.48 -6.24
N THR A 87 3.12 -10.26 -5.93
CA THR A 87 2.66 -10.44 -4.54
C THR A 87 3.33 -11.65 -3.91
N VAL A 88 3.67 -11.54 -2.63
CA VAL A 88 4.07 -12.65 -1.75
C VAL A 88 3.12 -12.64 -0.57
N ASP A 89 2.54 -13.80 -0.26
CA ASP A 89 1.68 -13.92 0.92
C ASP A 89 2.50 -13.67 2.19
N ALA A 90 2.01 -12.76 3.03
CA ALA A 90 2.73 -12.33 4.22
C ALA A 90 2.81 -13.43 5.27
N ASP A 91 1.76 -14.26 5.42
CA ASP A 91 1.76 -15.33 6.41
C ASP A 91 2.74 -16.45 6.02
N GLU A 92 2.82 -16.79 4.74
CA GLU A 92 3.85 -17.68 4.21
C GLU A 92 5.25 -17.11 4.39
N ALA A 93 5.45 -15.82 4.12
CA ALA A 93 6.73 -15.15 4.31
C ALA A 93 7.19 -15.17 5.78
N VAL A 94 6.28 -14.92 6.72
CA VAL A 94 6.56 -15.00 8.17
C VAL A 94 6.94 -16.43 8.55
N ARG A 95 6.17 -17.44 8.12
CA ARG A 95 6.47 -18.85 8.41
C ARG A 95 7.83 -19.26 7.89
N ALA A 96 8.15 -18.91 6.64
CA ALA A 96 9.45 -19.22 6.04
C ALA A 96 10.60 -18.55 6.81
N GLY A 97 10.45 -17.27 7.17
CA GLY A 97 11.46 -16.54 7.94
C GLY A 97 11.70 -17.11 9.34
N LEU A 98 10.63 -17.52 10.04
CA LEU A 98 10.74 -18.15 11.37
C LEU A 98 11.43 -19.52 11.30
N VAL A 99 11.12 -20.33 10.30
CA VAL A 99 11.78 -21.63 10.07
C VAL A 99 13.26 -21.41 9.81
N GLU A 100 13.62 -20.43 8.98
CA GLU A 100 15.02 -20.16 8.67
C GLU A 100 15.79 -19.65 9.89
N ALA A 101 15.21 -18.73 10.65
CA ALA A 101 15.80 -18.28 11.92
C ALA A 101 15.99 -19.45 12.90
N ALA A 102 15.03 -20.38 13.00
CA ALA A 102 15.15 -21.54 13.87
C ALA A 102 16.29 -22.50 13.43
N ARG A 103 16.51 -22.66 12.11
CA ARG A 103 17.65 -23.43 11.56
C ARG A 103 18.97 -22.76 11.90
N GLU A 104 19.09 -21.46 11.68
CA GLU A 104 20.31 -20.70 12.00
C GLU A 104 20.67 -20.79 13.49
N ASN A 105 19.66 -20.90 14.36
CA ASN A 105 19.85 -21.04 15.81
C ASN A 105 19.96 -22.51 16.28
N GLY A 106 19.99 -23.48 15.37
CA GLY A 106 20.11 -24.92 15.72
C GLY A 106 18.92 -25.48 16.50
N MET A 107 17.77 -24.80 16.48
CA MET A 107 16.56 -25.23 17.20
C MET A 107 15.85 -26.37 16.46
N ILE A 108 16.06 -26.47 15.15
CA ILE A 108 15.55 -27.54 14.29
C ILE A 108 16.69 -28.04 13.39
N GLY A 109 16.79 -29.36 13.21
CA GLY A 109 17.83 -29.98 12.39
C GLY A 109 17.70 -29.65 10.90
N GLY A 110 18.83 -29.62 10.18
CA GLY A 110 18.85 -29.53 8.72
C GLY A 110 18.15 -30.74 8.09
N ALA A 111 17.31 -30.49 7.09
CA ALA A 111 16.65 -31.53 6.31
C ALA A 111 17.65 -32.29 5.43
#